data_AF-A0A672R747-F1
#
_entry.id   AF-A0A672R747-F1
#
_cell.length_a   1.000
_cell.length_b   1.000
_cell.length_c   1.000
_cell.angle_alpha   90.00
_cell.angle_beta   90.00
_cell.angle_gamma   90.00
#
_symmetry.space_group_name_H-M   'P 1'
#
loop_
_entity.id
_entity.type
_entity.pdbx_description
1 polymer ?
#
loop_
_entity_poly.entity_id
_entity_poly.type
_entity_poly.pdbx_seq_one_letter_code
_entity_poly.pdbx_strand_id
1 'polypeptide(L)'
;MSEFTDEILSCGYTGKVSADMKSNIIRAIVLHSTMRVVPMLDQLRKGLQLFDLPKVMEMHPDLCLPLFVPGEKDDRVDAAFILENCHPVFSDKGSVKYTKEVNVMNFFQDFLQEVEDCGEAEQMTAGKVMQWMTGQRHKPILPSDQKDFNITVKFNHDCDTNHTVCFPTVSACTRTITFPTAHLKTLNELKNIMGIAMKYGHHAKAQFDSMTKGIENQ
;
A
#
# COMPACT_ATOMS: atom_id res chain seq x y z
N MET A 1 26.67 12.31 20.98
CA MET A 1 26.01 11.00 20.79
C MET A 1 24.82 11.23 19.90
N SER A 2 24.59 10.41 18.87
CA SER A 2 23.40 10.60 18.03
C SER A 2 22.15 10.29 18.85
N GLU A 3 21.09 11.06 18.64
CA GLU A 3 19.81 11.00 19.36
C GLU A 3 19.22 9.57 19.45
N PHE A 4 19.53 8.70 18.48
CA PHE A 4 18.99 7.34 18.39
C PHE A 4 19.96 6.23 18.82
N THR A 5 21.15 6.56 19.34
CA THR A 5 22.14 5.53 19.72
C THR A 5 21.58 4.59 20.78
N ASP A 6 20.99 5.14 21.85
CA ASP A 6 20.46 4.34 22.96
C ASP A 6 19.25 3.50 22.53
N GLU A 7 18.41 4.02 21.64
CA GLU A 7 17.28 3.27 21.06
C GLU A 7 17.75 2.07 20.23
N ILE A 8 18.77 2.25 19.40
CA ILE A 8 19.37 1.16 18.61
C ILE A 8 19.96 0.09 19.53
N LEU A 9 20.67 0.49 20.58
CA LEU A 9 21.21 -0.44 21.57
C LEU A 9 20.09 -1.17 22.34
N SER A 10 18.99 -0.48 22.65
CA SER A 10 17.81 -1.08 23.32
C SER A 10 17.11 -2.15 22.48
N CYS A 11 17.27 -2.11 21.15
CA CYS A 11 16.81 -3.15 20.25
C CYS A 11 17.70 -4.43 20.31
N GLY A 12 18.76 -4.43 21.11
CA GLY A 12 19.72 -5.53 21.24
C GLY A 12 20.87 -5.49 20.24
N TYR A 13 21.08 -4.37 19.56
CA TYR A 13 22.28 -4.17 18.73
C TYR A 13 23.49 -3.91 19.64
N THR A 14 24.57 -4.66 19.45
CA THR A 14 25.79 -4.56 20.29
C THR A 14 27.01 -4.04 19.53
N GLY A 15 26.86 -3.75 18.24
CA GLY A 15 27.94 -3.24 17.40
C GLY A 15 28.12 -1.73 17.49
N LYS A 16 29.12 -1.21 16.78
CA LYS A 16 29.31 0.24 16.62
C LYS A 16 28.16 0.83 15.79
N VAL A 17 27.50 1.86 16.31
CA VAL A 17 26.49 2.60 15.54
C VAL A 17 27.20 3.50 14.51
N SER A 18 27.19 3.05 13.25
CA SER A 18 27.71 3.82 12.11
C SER A 18 26.92 3.51 10.83
N ALA A 19 27.07 4.37 9.82
CA ALA A 19 26.44 4.19 8.51
C ALA A 19 26.87 2.89 7.83
N ASP A 20 28.14 2.48 8.01
CA ASP A 20 28.67 1.21 7.48
C ASP A 20 27.93 -0.02 8.04
N MET A 21 27.38 0.10 9.25
CA MET A 21 26.66 -0.96 9.93
C MET A 21 25.14 -0.91 9.73
N LYS A 22 24.64 -0.04 8.83
CA LYS A 22 23.20 0.19 8.59
C LYS A 22 22.40 -1.10 8.45
N SER A 23 22.86 -2.07 7.64
CA SER A 23 22.14 -3.34 7.44
C SER A 23 22.02 -4.18 8.71
N ASN A 24 23.07 -4.20 9.54
CA ASN A 24 23.06 -4.92 10.80
C ASN A 24 22.17 -4.25 11.85
N ILE A 25 22.18 -2.92 11.88
CA ILE A 25 21.29 -2.11 12.74
C ILE A 25 19.82 -2.35 12.35
N ILE A 26 19.48 -2.26 11.06
CA ILE A 26 18.12 -2.54 10.56
C ILE A 26 17.68 -3.94 10.95
N ARG A 27 18.54 -4.95 10.75
CA ARG A 27 18.24 -6.34 11.11
C ARG A 27 17.95 -6.50 12.60
N ALA A 28 18.71 -5.85 13.47
CA ALA A 28 18.47 -5.88 14.91
C ALA A 28 17.11 -5.27 15.28
N ILE A 29 16.75 -4.11 14.70
CA ILE A 29 15.46 -3.45 14.92
C ILE A 29 14.29 -4.33 14.45
N VAL A 30 14.39 -4.92 13.25
CA VAL A 30 13.37 -5.81 12.70
C VAL A 30 13.21 -7.07 13.55
N LEU A 31 14.32 -7.69 13.95
CA LEU A 31 14.32 -8.87 14.80
C LEU A 31 13.67 -8.55 16.16
N HIS A 32 14.06 -7.45 16.79
CA HIS A 32 13.50 -6.99 18.06
C HIS A 32 11.99 -6.81 17.99
N SER A 33 11.51 -6.16 16.93
CA SER A 33 10.07 -5.92 16.71
C SER A 33 9.32 -7.24 16.49
N THR A 34 9.89 -8.16 15.69
CA THR A 34 9.29 -9.46 15.37
C THR A 34 9.24 -10.39 16.58
N MET A 35 10.30 -10.42 17.39
CA MET A 35 10.41 -11.26 18.59
C MET A 35 9.37 -10.92 19.65
N ARG A 36 8.81 -9.71 19.65
CA ARG A 36 7.71 -9.34 20.55
C ARG A 36 6.36 -9.86 20.04
N VAL A 37 6.13 -9.79 18.72
CA VAL A 37 4.84 -10.14 18.10
C VAL A 37 4.62 -11.65 18.05
N VAL A 38 5.66 -12.44 17.74
CA VAL A 38 5.52 -13.90 17.59
C VAL A 38 4.99 -14.59 18.85
N PRO A 39 5.53 -14.34 20.07
CA PRO A 39 4.98 -14.93 21.29
C PRO A 39 3.54 -14.52 21.58
N MET A 40 3.16 -13.27 21.28
CA MET A 40 1.79 -12.80 21.46
C MET A 40 0.82 -13.52 20.51
N LEU A 41 1.19 -13.68 19.25
CA LEU A 41 0.40 -14.44 18.28
C LEU A 41 0.32 -15.93 18.63
N ASP A 42 1.39 -16.51 19.15
CA ASP A 42 1.40 -17.90 19.64
C ASP A 42 0.49 -18.08 20.85
N GLN A 43 0.50 -17.14 21.80
CA GLN A 43 -0.44 -17.15 22.93
C GLN A 43 -1.89 -17.01 22.48
N LEU A 44 -2.18 -16.11 21.54
CA LEU A 44 -3.51 -15.98 20.94
C LEU A 44 -3.94 -17.30 20.30
N ARG A 45 -3.08 -17.91 19.47
CA ARG A 45 -3.32 -19.20 18.83
C ARG A 45 -3.62 -20.30 19.85
N LYS A 46 -2.84 -20.39 20.93
CA LYS A 46 -3.06 -21.36 22.02
C LYS A 46 -4.40 -21.14 22.73
N GLY A 47 -4.78 -19.88 22.97
CA GLY A 47 -6.08 -19.53 23.53
C GLY A 47 -7.24 -20.00 22.63
N LEU A 48 -7.15 -19.76 21.32
CA LEU A 48 -8.15 -20.23 20.35
C LEU A 48 -8.18 -21.76 20.25
N GLN A 49 -7.04 -22.42 20.42
CA GLN A 49 -6.92 -23.88 20.37
C GLN A 49 -7.68 -24.58 21.51
N LEU A 50 -7.93 -23.92 22.65
CA LEU A 50 -8.76 -24.47 23.73
C LEU A 50 -10.20 -24.78 23.30
N PHE A 51 -10.67 -24.11 22.25
CA PHE A 51 -12.00 -24.28 21.67
C PHE A 51 -11.99 -25.03 20.34
N ASP A 52 -10.85 -25.64 19.97
CA ASP A 52 -10.62 -26.26 18.65
C ASP A 52 -10.86 -25.32 17.45
N LEU A 53 -10.92 -24.00 17.68
CA LEU A 53 -11.24 -23.02 16.65
C LEU A 53 -10.26 -23.06 15.46
N PRO A 54 -8.94 -23.28 15.62
CA PRO A 54 -8.04 -23.42 14.48
C PRO A 54 -8.44 -24.52 13.50
N LYS A 55 -8.99 -25.66 13.99
CA LYS A 55 -9.47 -26.74 13.13
C LYS A 55 -10.72 -26.30 12.37
N VAL A 56 -11.64 -25.61 13.04
CA VAL A 56 -12.86 -25.07 12.41
C VAL A 56 -12.52 -24.03 11.34
N MET A 57 -11.54 -23.15 11.61
CA MET A 57 -11.06 -22.16 10.65
C MET A 57 -10.41 -22.83 9.42
N GLU A 58 -9.71 -23.94 9.60
CA GLU A 58 -9.13 -24.71 8.49
C GLU A 58 -10.20 -25.45 7.67
N MET A 59 -11.22 -26.00 8.32
CA MET A 59 -12.32 -26.72 7.67
C MET A 59 -13.34 -25.79 6.99
N HIS A 60 -13.57 -24.61 7.57
CA HIS A 60 -14.61 -23.67 7.16
C HIS A 60 -14.10 -22.23 7.13
N PRO A 61 -13.10 -21.92 6.29
CA PRO A 61 -12.49 -20.59 6.22
C PRO A 61 -13.54 -19.51 5.89
N ASP A 62 -14.47 -19.78 4.98
CA ASP A 62 -15.48 -18.80 4.56
C ASP A 62 -16.49 -18.47 5.65
N LEU A 63 -16.78 -19.41 6.56
CA LEU A 63 -17.67 -19.16 7.71
C LEU A 63 -16.95 -18.40 8.83
N CYS A 64 -15.64 -18.60 8.97
CA CYS A 64 -14.84 -17.99 10.02
C CYS A 64 -14.30 -16.61 9.64
N LEU A 65 -14.06 -16.35 8.34
CA LEU A 65 -13.51 -15.09 7.86
C LEU A 65 -14.33 -13.86 8.33
N PRO A 66 -15.68 -13.87 8.30
CA PRO A 66 -16.50 -12.76 8.79
C PRO A 66 -16.40 -12.49 10.31
N LEU A 67 -15.82 -13.41 11.10
CA LEU A 67 -15.58 -13.20 12.53
C LEU A 67 -14.42 -12.24 12.78
N PHE A 68 -13.51 -12.13 11.82
CA PHE A 68 -12.27 -11.34 11.93
C PHE A 68 -12.23 -10.16 10.97
N VAL A 69 -13.06 -10.19 9.94
CA VAL A 69 -13.10 -9.20 8.87
C VAL A 69 -14.55 -8.78 8.63
N PRO A 70 -14.85 -7.48 8.46
CA PRO A 70 -16.19 -7.02 8.10
C PRO A 70 -16.77 -7.80 6.91
N GLY A 71 -18.02 -8.25 7.04
CA GLY A 71 -18.66 -9.14 6.07
C GLY A 71 -18.81 -8.52 4.68
N GLU A 72 -18.85 -9.39 3.67
CA GLU A 72 -18.70 -8.98 2.27
C GLU A 72 -19.96 -8.47 1.56
N LYS A 73 -21.16 -8.40 2.17
CA LYS A 73 -22.40 -8.29 1.36
C LYS A 73 -22.94 -6.88 1.12
N ASP A 74 -22.91 -5.97 2.10
CA ASP A 74 -23.55 -4.65 1.96
C ASP A 74 -22.58 -3.45 2.07
N ASP A 75 -21.33 -3.65 2.49
CA ASP A 75 -20.37 -2.57 2.77
C ASP A 75 -19.04 -2.73 2.01
N ARG A 76 -19.08 -3.37 0.83
CA ARG A 76 -17.90 -3.47 -0.02
C ARG A 76 -17.44 -2.08 -0.45
N VAL A 77 -16.13 -1.93 -0.59
CA VAL A 77 -15.52 -0.76 -1.22
C VAL A 77 -15.86 -0.80 -2.70
N ASP A 78 -16.42 0.29 -3.19
CA ASP A 78 -16.80 0.54 -4.58
C ASP A 78 -15.95 1.70 -5.15
N ALA A 79 -16.03 1.95 -6.45
CA ALA A 79 -15.28 3.02 -7.10
C ALA A 79 -15.67 4.40 -6.54
N ALA A 80 -16.96 4.61 -6.28
CA ALA A 80 -17.51 5.87 -5.77
C ALA A 80 -16.89 6.24 -4.42
N PHE A 81 -16.84 5.31 -3.46
CA PHE A 81 -16.25 5.51 -2.15
C PHE A 81 -14.77 5.89 -2.26
N ILE A 82 -14.00 5.22 -3.12
CA ILE A 82 -12.58 5.55 -3.31
C ILE A 82 -12.44 6.98 -3.83
N LEU A 83 -13.22 7.35 -4.86
CA LEU A 83 -13.16 8.66 -5.49
C LEU A 83 -13.60 9.79 -4.57
N GLU A 84 -14.69 9.60 -3.82
CA GLU A 84 -15.19 10.56 -2.82
C GLU A 84 -14.16 10.86 -1.73
N ASN A 85 -13.34 9.86 -1.38
CA ASN A 85 -12.30 10.00 -0.38
C ASN A 85 -10.96 10.46 -0.98
N CYS A 86 -10.82 10.54 -2.31
CA CYS A 86 -9.63 11.04 -2.97
C CYS A 86 -9.60 12.57 -2.98
N HIS A 87 -8.56 13.14 -2.38
CA HIS A 87 -8.30 14.57 -2.27
C HIS A 87 -7.04 14.91 -3.09
N PRO A 88 -7.19 15.21 -4.39
CA PRO A 88 -6.08 15.60 -5.25
C PRO A 88 -5.52 16.98 -4.90
N VAL A 89 -4.21 17.04 -4.75
CA VAL A 89 -3.44 18.28 -4.60
C VAL A 89 -3.03 18.76 -5.98
N PHE A 90 -3.91 19.56 -6.59
CA PHE A 90 -3.70 20.11 -7.92
C PHE A 90 -2.72 21.29 -7.93
N SER A 91 -2.02 21.44 -9.04
CA SER A 91 -1.32 22.66 -9.45
C SER A 91 -2.31 23.80 -9.75
N ASP A 92 -1.77 25.00 -9.98
CA ASP A 92 -2.58 26.18 -10.29
C ASP A 92 -3.51 25.95 -11.50
N LYS A 93 -4.79 26.29 -11.32
CA LYS A 93 -5.81 26.20 -12.37
C LYS A 93 -5.36 26.98 -13.61
N GLY A 94 -5.43 26.33 -14.77
CA GLY A 94 -5.01 26.91 -16.06
C GLY A 94 -3.56 26.61 -16.44
N SER A 95 -2.76 26.00 -15.56
CA SER A 95 -1.43 25.51 -15.91
C SER A 95 -1.49 24.22 -16.73
N VAL A 96 -0.45 23.96 -17.53
CA VAL A 96 -0.29 22.67 -18.24
C VAL A 96 -0.23 21.50 -17.25
N LYS A 97 0.36 21.72 -16.06
CA LYS A 97 0.40 20.73 -14.98
C LYS A 97 -1.02 20.37 -14.53
N TYR A 98 -1.85 21.37 -14.23
CA TYR A 98 -3.26 21.16 -13.85
C TYR A 98 -4.02 20.31 -14.87
N THR A 99 -3.90 20.60 -16.17
CA THR A 99 -4.56 19.81 -17.21
C THR A 99 -4.12 18.34 -17.20
N LYS A 100 -2.82 18.08 -17.03
CA LYS A 100 -2.31 16.70 -16.94
C LYS A 100 -2.84 15.98 -15.70
N GLU A 101 -2.89 16.66 -14.56
CA GLU A 101 -3.38 16.09 -13.30
C GLU A 101 -4.86 15.73 -13.36
N VAL A 102 -5.68 16.61 -13.94
CA VAL A 102 -7.11 16.33 -14.18
C VAL A 102 -7.27 15.13 -15.11
N ASN A 103 -6.48 15.03 -16.17
CA ASN A 103 -6.52 13.87 -17.07
C ASN A 103 -6.16 12.57 -16.34
N VAL A 104 -5.14 12.59 -15.47
CA VAL A 104 -4.78 11.42 -14.65
C VAL A 104 -5.91 11.02 -13.72
N MET A 105 -6.60 11.98 -13.09
CA MET A 105 -7.77 11.68 -12.25
C MET A 105 -8.93 11.09 -13.05
N ASN A 106 -9.19 11.58 -14.26
CA ASN A 106 -10.21 11.01 -15.14
C ASN A 106 -9.86 9.57 -15.52
N PHE A 107 -8.61 9.30 -15.93
CA PHE A 107 -8.16 7.94 -16.22
C PHE A 107 -8.25 7.03 -14.98
N PHE A 108 -7.98 7.56 -13.78
CA PHE A 108 -8.10 6.78 -12.56
C PHE A 108 -9.56 6.45 -12.22
N GLN A 109 -10.47 7.39 -12.43
CA GLN A 109 -11.91 7.16 -12.31
C GLN A 109 -12.39 6.09 -13.31
N ASP A 110 -12.03 6.22 -14.59
CA ASP A 110 -12.39 5.24 -15.62
C ASP A 110 -11.83 3.85 -15.27
N PHE A 111 -10.59 3.78 -14.80
CA PHE A 111 -9.98 2.54 -14.32
C PHE A 111 -10.74 1.90 -13.16
N LEU A 112 -11.12 2.69 -12.14
CA LEU A 112 -11.88 2.17 -11.00
C LEU A 112 -13.26 1.65 -11.41
N GLN A 113 -13.93 2.34 -12.34
CA GLN A 113 -15.21 1.91 -12.88
C GLN A 113 -15.08 0.60 -13.66
N GLU A 114 -14.06 0.47 -14.51
CA GLU A 114 -13.78 -0.79 -15.21
C GLU A 114 -13.49 -1.95 -14.23
N VAL A 115 -12.73 -1.70 -13.17
CA VAL A 115 -12.45 -2.69 -12.12
C VAL A 115 -13.74 -3.15 -11.42
N GLU A 116 -14.71 -2.26 -11.26
CA GLU A 116 -16.01 -2.60 -10.68
C GLU A 116 -16.89 -3.38 -11.66
N ASP A 117 -16.96 -2.93 -12.92
CA ASP A 117 -17.78 -3.52 -13.97
C ASP A 117 -17.30 -4.93 -14.39
N CYS A 118 -15.98 -5.18 -14.36
CA CYS A 118 -15.40 -6.49 -14.67
C CYS A 118 -15.61 -7.54 -13.55
N GLY A 119 -15.99 -7.11 -12.35
CA GLY A 119 -16.20 -7.98 -11.19
C GLY A 119 -14.98 -8.80 -10.77
N GLU A 120 -15.20 -9.91 -10.05
CA GLU A 120 -14.11 -10.77 -9.53
C GLU A 120 -13.37 -11.58 -10.62
N ALA A 121 -13.83 -11.51 -11.88
CA ALA A 121 -13.30 -12.29 -13.00
C ALA A 121 -11.84 -11.96 -13.35
N GLU A 122 -11.38 -10.72 -13.09
CA GLU A 122 -10.01 -10.27 -13.39
C GLU A 122 -9.09 -10.23 -12.15
N GLN A 123 -9.47 -10.84 -11.02
CA GLN A 123 -8.73 -10.81 -9.74
C GLN A 123 -8.46 -9.41 -9.16
N MET A 124 -8.86 -8.33 -9.83
CA MET A 124 -8.74 -6.94 -9.39
C MET A 124 -10.09 -6.47 -8.86
N THR A 125 -10.12 -5.87 -7.66
CA THR A 125 -11.34 -5.30 -7.08
C THR A 125 -11.06 -3.93 -6.50
N ALA A 126 -12.07 -3.07 -6.39
CA ALA A 126 -11.93 -1.75 -5.77
C ALA A 126 -11.32 -1.84 -4.36
N GLY A 127 -11.74 -2.82 -3.56
CA GLY A 127 -11.12 -3.10 -2.25
C GLY A 127 -9.61 -3.42 -2.33
N LYS A 128 -9.14 -4.15 -3.34
CA LYS A 128 -7.69 -4.38 -3.54
C LYS A 128 -6.95 -3.10 -3.94
N VAL A 129 -7.57 -2.25 -4.76
CA VAL A 129 -7.00 -0.95 -5.13
C VAL A 129 -6.87 -0.07 -3.89
N MET A 130 -7.93 0.03 -3.07
CA MET A 130 -7.90 0.76 -1.80
C MET A 130 -6.86 0.18 -0.83
N GLN A 131 -6.77 -1.15 -0.72
CA GLN A 131 -5.78 -1.82 0.14
C GLN A 131 -4.36 -1.48 -0.28
N TRP A 132 -4.08 -1.45 -1.58
CA TRP A 132 -2.76 -1.10 -2.08
C TRP A 132 -2.39 0.36 -1.77
N MET A 133 -3.35 1.29 -1.90
CA MET A 133 -3.12 2.72 -1.63
C MET A 133 -3.00 3.04 -0.13
N THR A 134 -3.78 2.34 0.71
CA THR A 134 -4.03 2.76 2.10
C THR A 134 -3.65 1.73 3.15
N GLY A 135 -3.35 0.49 2.75
CA GLY A 135 -3.21 -0.66 3.64
C GLY A 135 -4.55 -1.27 4.09
N GLN A 136 -5.67 -0.61 3.82
CA GLN A 136 -7.00 -0.98 4.28
C GLN A 136 -7.88 -1.41 3.11
N ARG A 137 -8.43 -2.64 3.16
CA ARG A 137 -9.28 -3.21 2.09
C ARG A 137 -10.77 -2.87 2.23
N HIS A 138 -11.21 -2.46 3.42
CA HIS A 138 -12.62 -2.30 3.78
C HIS A 138 -12.90 -0.85 4.20
N LYS A 139 -14.14 -0.39 4.02
CA LYS A 139 -14.59 0.89 4.55
C LYS A 139 -14.31 0.93 6.07
N PRO A 140 -13.86 2.07 6.64
CA PRO A 140 -13.68 2.18 8.08
C PRO A 140 -14.98 1.86 8.81
N ILE A 141 -14.91 1.08 9.89
CA ILE A 141 -16.12 0.60 10.58
C ILE A 141 -16.73 1.70 11.45
N LEU A 142 -15.89 2.51 12.11
CA LEU A 142 -16.35 3.55 13.02
C LEU A 142 -16.77 4.81 12.25
N PRO A 143 -17.93 5.42 12.55
CA PRO A 143 -18.37 6.65 11.90
C PRO A 143 -17.38 7.83 12.04
N SER A 144 -16.61 7.89 13.13
CA SER A 144 -15.52 8.86 13.30
C SER A 144 -14.43 8.65 12.26
N ASP A 145 -14.02 7.40 12.07
CA ASP A 145 -12.92 7.03 11.19
C ASP A 145 -13.33 7.19 9.73
N GLN A 146 -14.60 6.98 9.39
CA GLN A 146 -15.15 7.27 8.07
C GLN A 146 -15.08 8.76 7.74
N LYS A 147 -15.41 9.64 8.70
CA LYS A 147 -15.35 11.11 8.49
C LYS A 147 -13.93 11.61 8.28
N ASP A 148 -12.97 11.02 8.98
CA ASP A 148 -11.55 11.37 8.89
C ASP A 148 -10.79 10.54 7.83
N PHE A 149 -11.52 9.69 7.08
CA PHE A 149 -10.95 8.92 6.01
C PHE A 149 -10.67 9.82 4.82
N ASN A 150 -9.41 9.91 4.41
CA ASN A 150 -9.02 10.63 3.23
C ASN A 150 -7.83 9.95 2.57
N ILE A 151 -7.78 10.05 1.25
CA ILE A 151 -6.69 9.59 0.41
C ILE A 151 -6.12 10.82 -0.28
N THR A 152 -4.91 11.22 0.09
CA THR A 152 -4.24 12.34 -0.57
C THR A 152 -3.68 11.87 -1.92
N VAL A 153 -4.06 12.54 -3.00
CA VAL A 153 -3.52 12.26 -4.33
C VAL A 153 -2.54 13.37 -4.72
N LYS A 154 -1.31 13.00 -5.05
CA LYS A 154 -0.26 13.91 -5.51
C LYS A 154 0.19 13.55 -6.92
N PHE A 155 0.86 14.49 -7.56
CA PHE A 155 1.29 14.37 -8.94
C PHE A 155 2.77 14.72 -9.04
N ASN A 156 3.58 13.75 -9.48
CA ASN A 156 4.98 13.97 -9.78
C ASN A 156 5.14 14.35 -11.25
N HIS A 157 5.65 15.55 -11.50
CA HIS A 157 5.98 16.06 -12.83
C HIS A 157 7.47 16.02 -13.12
N ASP A 158 8.30 15.75 -12.11
CA ASP A 158 9.76 15.89 -12.15
C ASP A 158 10.44 14.59 -12.61
N CYS A 159 9.90 14.00 -13.67
CA CYS A 159 10.48 12.83 -14.33
C CYS A 159 11.36 13.29 -15.50
N ASP A 160 12.61 12.82 -15.52
CA ASP A 160 13.56 13.02 -16.59
C ASP A 160 13.49 11.88 -17.63
N THR A 161 14.13 12.07 -18.78
CA THR A 161 14.09 11.13 -19.92
C THR A 161 14.98 9.89 -19.74
N ASN A 162 15.64 9.72 -18.59
CA ASN A 162 16.64 8.68 -18.36
C ASN A 162 16.06 7.40 -17.73
N HIS A 163 14.80 7.09 -18.01
CA HIS A 163 14.18 5.83 -17.60
C HIS A 163 12.96 5.51 -18.47
N THR A 164 12.54 4.25 -18.47
CA THR A 164 11.45 3.76 -19.34
C THR A 164 10.06 4.10 -18.80
N VAL A 165 9.84 3.96 -17.49
CA VAL A 165 8.55 4.23 -16.85
C VAL A 165 8.75 4.49 -15.35
N CYS A 166 8.00 5.42 -14.77
CA CYS A 166 7.83 5.52 -13.31
C CYS A 166 6.54 4.82 -12.89
N PHE A 167 6.56 4.20 -11.71
CA PHE A 167 5.36 3.67 -11.07
C PHE A 167 4.80 4.68 -10.05
N PRO A 168 3.49 4.64 -9.77
CA PRO A 168 2.93 5.40 -8.68
C PRO A 168 3.49 4.91 -7.35
N THR A 169 3.75 5.84 -6.46
CA THR A 169 4.27 5.54 -5.13
C THR A 169 3.17 5.70 -4.10
N VAL A 170 3.09 4.77 -3.15
CA VAL A 170 2.09 4.77 -2.08
C VAL A 170 2.74 4.89 -0.71
N SER A 171 2.10 5.65 0.16
CA SER A 171 2.37 5.71 1.59
C SER A 171 1.08 5.38 2.32
N ALA A 172 0.93 4.11 2.72
CA ALA A 172 -0.26 3.63 3.42
C ALA A 172 -0.48 4.38 4.75
N CYS A 173 0.59 4.66 5.50
CA CYS A 173 0.52 5.37 6.79
C CYS A 173 -0.09 6.77 6.67
N THR A 174 0.19 7.48 5.58
CA THR A 174 -0.35 8.81 5.31
C THR A 174 -1.48 8.80 4.28
N ARG A 175 -1.93 7.61 3.87
CA ARG A 175 -2.94 7.38 2.82
C ARG A 175 -2.68 8.24 1.59
N THR A 176 -1.42 8.27 1.14
CA THR A 176 -0.99 9.13 0.03
C THR A 176 -0.58 8.28 -1.17
N ILE A 177 -1.13 8.60 -2.33
CA ILE A 177 -0.67 8.09 -3.63
C ILE A 177 -0.08 9.24 -4.44
N THR A 178 1.04 8.98 -5.13
CA THR A 178 1.64 9.95 -6.04
C THR A 178 1.73 9.37 -7.44
N PHE A 179 1.07 10.01 -8.40
CA PHE A 179 1.05 9.58 -9.80
C PHE A 179 2.16 10.25 -10.62
N PRO A 180 2.92 9.49 -11.44
CA PRO A 180 3.92 10.04 -12.34
C PRO A 180 3.27 10.55 -13.64
N THR A 181 2.94 11.84 -13.70
CA THR A 181 2.12 12.42 -14.79
C THR A 181 2.79 12.33 -16.16
N ALA A 182 4.12 12.24 -16.22
CA ALA A 182 4.86 12.11 -17.48
C ALA A 182 4.55 10.81 -18.24
N HIS A 183 4.14 9.75 -17.54
CA HIS A 183 3.94 8.39 -18.07
C HIS A 183 2.47 7.96 -18.10
N LEU A 184 1.55 8.85 -17.74
CA LEU A 184 0.12 8.58 -17.65
C LEU A 184 -0.66 9.48 -18.62
N LYS A 185 -0.39 9.33 -19.92
CA LYS A 185 -1.00 10.17 -20.98
C LYS A 185 -2.29 9.55 -21.51
N THR A 186 -2.48 8.24 -21.31
CA THR A 186 -3.66 7.49 -21.74
C THR A 186 -4.17 6.58 -20.63
N LEU A 187 -5.45 6.21 -20.71
CA LEU A 187 -6.07 5.22 -19.81
C LEU A 187 -5.31 3.89 -19.85
N ASN A 188 -4.91 3.42 -21.03
CA ASN A 188 -4.22 2.13 -21.18
C ASN A 188 -2.84 2.12 -20.49
N GLU A 189 -2.10 3.23 -20.55
CA GLU A 189 -0.85 3.38 -19.79
C GLU A 189 -1.11 3.31 -18.28
N LEU A 190 -2.14 4.00 -17.79
CA LEU A 190 -2.53 3.93 -16.38
C LEU A 190 -2.89 2.50 -15.97
N LYS A 191 -3.71 1.80 -16.76
CA LYS A 191 -4.09 0.40 -16.49
C LYS A 191 -2.87 -0.51 -16.38
N ASN A 192 -1.96 -0.42 -17.35
CA ASN A 192 -0.75 -1.25 -17.36
C ASN A 192 0.13 -0.95 -16.14
N ILE A 193 0.38 0.32 -15.86
CA ILE A 193 1.21 0.76 -14.73
C ILE A 193 0.59 0.36 -13.39
N MET A 194 -0.72 0.56 -13.20
CA MET A 194 -1.43 0.16 -11.99
C MET A 194 -1.44 -1.36 -11.83
N GLY A 195 -1.69 -2.12 -12.89
CA GLY A 195 -1.69 -3.58 -12.86
C GLY A 195 -0.32 -4.14 -12.41
N ILE A 196 0.77 -3.62 -12.98
CA ILE A 196 2.14 -4.00 -12.58
C ILE A 196 2.43 -3.54 -11.14
N ALA A 197 2.12 -2.29 -10.82
CA ALA A 197 2.40 -1.72 -9.50
C ALA A 197 1.67 -2.47 -8.38
N MET A 198 0.43 -2.92 -8.62
CA MET A 198 -0.32 -3.69 -7.62
C MET A 198 0.16 -5.14 -7.53
N LYS A 199 0.53 -5.76 -8.65
CA LYS A 199 1.05 -7.13 -8.68
C LYS A 199 2.39 -7.26 -7.95
N TYR A 200 3.28 -6.27 -8.08
CA TYR A 200 4.65 -6.33 -7.53
C TYR A 200 4.90 -5.34 -6.38
N GLY A 201 3.99 -4.40 -6.14
CA GLY A 201 4.14 -3.33 -5.14
C GLY A 201 4.26 -3.84 -3.70
N HIS A 202 3.65 -4.98 -3.39
CA HIS A 202 3.81 -5.65 -2.09
C HIS A 202 5.27 -6.09 -1.82
N HIS A 203 6.09 -6.26 -2.86
CA HIS A 203 7.52 -6.60 -2.78
C HIS A 203 8.47 -5.41 -3.11
N ALA A 204 7.92 -4.31 -3.63
CA ALA A 204 8.69 -3.28 -4.34
C ALA A 204 9.58 -2.39 -3.45
N LYS A 205 9.29 -2.22 -2.15
CA LYS A 205 10.14 -1.38 -1.29
C LYS A 205 11.53 -1.97 -1.04
N ALA A 206 11.74 -3.26 -1.29
CA ALA A 206 13.03 -3.93 -1.13
C ALA A 206 13.71 -4.30 -2.46
N GLN A 207 12.98 -4.43 -3.57
CA GLN A 207 13.51 -4.91 -4.85
C GLN A 207 13.84 -3.82 -5.87
N PHE A 208 13.20 -2.64 -5.82
CA PHE A 208 13.49 -1.58 -6.79
C PHE A 208 14.92 -1.02 -6.65
N ASP A 209 15.47 -0.96 -5.44
CA ASP A 209 16.87 -0.57 -5.19
C ASP A 209 17.90 -1.61 -5.70
N SER A 210 17.44 -2.86 -5.95
CA SER A 210 18.28 -3.96 -6.43
C SER A 210 18.27 -4.11 -7.96
N MET A 211 17.16 -3.75 -8.63
CA MET A 211 17.07 -3.86 -10.10
C MET A 211 17.76 -2.70 -10.83
N THR A 212 17.78 -1.49 -10.25
CA THR A 212 18.52 -0.35 -10.83
C THR A 212 20.04 -0.53 -10.72
N LYS A 213 20.53 -1.19 -9.67
CA LYS A 213 21.96 -1.52 -9.52
C LYS A 213 22.43 -2.70 -10.39
N GLY A 214 21.51 -3.47 -10.97
CA GLY A 214 21.84 -4.61 -11.83
C GLY A 214 22.10 -4.26 -13.29
N ILE A 215 21.76 -3.04 -13.71
CA ILE A 215 21.94 -2.58 -15.11
C ILE A 215 23.17 -1.68 -15.27
N GLU A 216 23.69 -1.11 -14.17
CA GLU A 216 24.93 -0.31 -14.18
C GLU A 216 26.23 -1.15 -14.10
N ASN A 217 26.14 -2.48 -14.15
CA ASN A 217 27.28 -3.40 -14.09
C ASN A 217 27.27 -4.47 -15.21
N GLN A 218 26.83 -4.10 -16.42
CA GLN A 218 27.18 -4.80 -17.66
C GLN A 218 27.65 -3.82 -18.72
#